data_AF-A0A482XQX0-F1
#
_entry.id   AF-A0A482XQX0-F1
#
_cell.length_a   1.000
_cell.length_b   1.000
_cell.length_c   1.000
_cell.angle_alpha   90.00
_cell.angle_beta   90.00
_cell.angle_gamma   90.00
#
_symmetry.space_group_name_H-M   'P 1'
#
loop_
_entity.id
_entity.type
_entity.pdbx_description
1 polymer ?
#
loop_
_entity_poly.entity_id
_entity_poly.type
_entity_poly.pdbx_seq_one_letter_code
_entity_poly.pdbx_strand_id
1 'polypeptide(L)'
;MEEIDSLKSHICIQPTWKIDSGYQDLNKSIKFSSSKSCSLEDLVQIESCVHLSSNEVDEPFSIIVKLEKSATYLISGFSVVSEARIIECFGELGEYCCTVHADYMDDFEGCAVYSASSELPLSSEITLKFAKMKHENKMWLYGLMFSVEQATAPQMSVAGINLLNVNQILKDSSRPLSEKAESCKKFLQQCSSTSSSVKVPDPQILMKMLEGEYRKSFGETSRNLSKCISNILPFLANKPSEKPDDSCAGENNQPSEVVQVNSEKCEQFSSRQYIDQRFEELEQKLTDKIDEKFKELEITQNQKLDTIIKLLERR
;
A
#
# COMPACT_ATOMS: atom_id res chain seq x y z
N MET A 1 1.40 -28.80 -5.60
CA MET A 1 0.79 -27.55 -5.12
C MET A 1 0.19 -27.86 -3.76
N GLU A 2 0.60 -27.17 -2.69
CA GLU A 2 -0.03 -27.36 -1.37
C GLU A 2 -1.24 -26.41 -1.28
N GLU A 3 -2.44 -26.97 -1.40
CA GLU A 3 -3.68 -26.27 -1.05
C GLU A 3 -3.71 -26.13 0.47
N ILE A 4 -3.92 -24.90 0.96
CA ILE A 4 -3.92 -24.64 2.40
C ILE A 4 -5.36 -24.72 2.90
N ASP A 5 -5.89 -25.94 2.98
CA ASP A 5 -7.26 -26.19 3.46
C ASP A 5 -7.52 -25.67 4.88
N SER A 6 -6.47 -25.55 5.70
CA SER A 6 -6.54 -25.00 7.06
C SER A 6 -6.89 -23.50 7.11
N LEU A 7 -6.74 -22.78 6.00
CA LEU A 7 -7.16 -21.38 5.91
C LEU A 7 -8.68 -21.23 5.80
N LYS A 8 -9.40 -22.22 5.25
CA LYS A 8 -10.84 -22.12 4.96
C LYS A 8 -11.69 -21.76 6.19
N SER A 9 -11.27 -22.15 7.40
CA SER A 9 -11.97 -21.80 8.65
C SER A 9 -11.75 -20.36 9.12
N HIS A 10 -10.80 -19.64 8.52
CA HIS A 10 -10.38 -18.29 8.89
C HIS A 10 -10.68 -17.28 7.78
N ILE A 11 -11.55 -17.64 6.83
CA ILE A 11 -11.87 -16.82 5.66
C ILE A 11 -13.35 -16.46 5.72
N CYS A 12 -13.62 -15.16 5.56
CA CYS A 12 -14.96 -14.66 5.31
C CYS A 12 -15.06 -14.28 3.82
N ILE A 13 -16.02 -14.89 3.13
CA ILE A 13 -16.30 -14.64 1.72
C ILE A 13 -17.68 -14.00 1.62
N GLN A 14 -17.76 -12.84 0.97
CA GLN A 14 -19.00 -12.10 0.80
C GLN A 14 -19.22 -11.77 -0.68
N PRO A 15 -20.02 -12.59 -1.39
CA PRO A 15 -20.50 -12.26 -2.72
C PRO A 15 -21.65 -11.24 -2.67
N THR A 16 -21.68 -10.34 -3.66
CA THR A 16 -22.79 -9.38 -3.85
C THR A 16 -23.98 -10.00 -4.57
N TRP A 17 -23.75 -10.99 -5.45
CA TRP A 17 -24.81 -11.69 -6.17
C TRP A 17 -25.22 -12.99 -5.48
N LYS A 18 -26.41 -13.48 -5.83
CA LYS A 18 -26.92 -14.75 -5.32
C LYS A 18 -26.35 -15.91 -6.14
N ILE A 19 -26.08 -17.02 -5.45
CA ILE A 19 -25.76 -18.29 -6.08
C ILE A 19 -27.07 -18.95 -6.49
N ASP A 20 -27.17 -19.37 -7.75
CA ASP A 20 -28.39 -20.01 -8.23
C ASP A 20 -28.65 -21.36 -7.55
N SER A 21 -29.94 -21.61 -7.26
CA SER A 21 -30.37 -22.84 -6.59
C SER A 21 -30.03 -24.07 -7.44
N GLY A 22 -29.14 -24.93 -6.95
CA GLY A 22 -28.68 -26.14 -7.66
C GLY A 22 -27.16 -26.21 -7.84
N TYR A 23 -26.45 -25.12 -7.60
CA TYR A 23 -24.98 -25.05 -7.71
C TYR A 23 -24.28 -25.13 -6.34
N GLN A 24 -22.98 -25.46 -6.36
CA GLN A 24 -22.15 -25.59 -5.17
C GLN A 24 -22.00 -24.24 -4.45
N ASP A 25 -21.73 -24.29 -3.14
CA ASP A 25 -21.38 -23.10 -2.36
C ASP A 25 -20.09 -22.46 -2.91
N LEU A 26 -20.05 -21.12 -2.92
CA LEU A 26 -18.92 -20.34 -3.41
C LEU A 26 -17.63 -20.67 -2.62
N ASN A 27 -17.76 -21.05 -1.35
CA ASN A 27 -16.64 -21.49 -0.51
C ASN A 27 -15.90 -22.71 -1.07
N LYS A 28 -16.56 -23.56 -1.87
CA LYS A 28 -15.90 -24.73 -2.51
C LYS A 28 -15.16 -24.36 -3.79
N SER A 29 -15.53 -23.24 -4.38
CA SER A 29 -15.00 -22.76 -5.67
C SER A 29 -13.78 -21.87 -5.50
N ILE A 30 -13.51 -21.46 -4.26
CA ILE A 30 -12.40 -20.59 -3.90
C ILE A 30 -11.32 -21.42 -3.23
N LYS A 31 -10.13 -21.39 -3.83
CA LYS A 31 -8.95 -22.12 -3.37
C LYS A 31 -7.88 -21.15 -2.87
N PHE A 32 -7.01 -21.64 -2.01
CA PHE A 32 -5.87 -20.87 -1.47
C PHE A 32 -4.60 -21.68 -1.64
N SER A 33 -3.57 -21.06 -2.20
CA SER A 33 -2.27 -21.70 -2.41
C SER A 33 -1.11 -20.80 -1.98
N SER A 34 -0.08 -21.41 -1.39
CA SER A 34 1.21 -20.76 -1.17
C SER A 34 2.03 -20.59 -2.47
N SER A 35 1.62 -21.27 -3.54
CA SER A 35 2.32 -21.23 -4.83
C SER A 35 1.86 -20.01 -5.65
N LYS A 36 2.82 -19.30 -6.25
CA LYS A 36 2.55 -18.16 -7.14
C LYS A 36 2.08 -18.56 -8.54
N SER A 37 2.33 -19.81 -8.93
CA SER A 37 1.93 -20.35 -10.23
C SER A 37 0.77 -21.34 -10.05
N CYS A 38 -0.30 -21.15 -10.82
CA CYS A 38 -1.44 -22.07 -10.89
C CYS A 38 -1.57 -22.64 -12.29
N SER A 39 -1.79 -23.96 -12.43
CA SER A 39 -2.19 -24.54 -13.71
C SER A 39 -3.70 -24.41 -13.88
N LEU A 40 -4.18 -24.41 -15.12
CA LEU A 40 -5.63 -24.33 -15.38
C LEU A 40 -6.38 -25.54 -14.84
N GLU A 41 -5.75 -26.72 -14.87
CA GLU A 41 -6.30 -28.00 -14.39
C GLU A 41 -6.52 -27.99 -12.88
N ASP A 42 -5.68 -27.25 -12.14
CA ASP A 42 -5.84 -27.05 -10.70
C ASP A 42 -6.91 -25.99 -10.39
N LEU A 43 -7.04 -24.99 -11.26
CA LEU A 43 -7.95 -23.85 -11.08
C LEU A 43 -9.40 -24.19 -11.42
N VAL A 44 -9.63 -24.95 -12.50
CA VAL A 44 -10.97 -25.23 -13.03
C VAL A 44 -11.32 -26.70 -12.83
N GLN A 45 -12.32 -26.95 -12.00
CA GLN A 45 -12.91 -28.26 -11.75
C GLN A 45 -14.43 -28.14 -11.84
N ILE A 46 -15.12 -29.24 -12.13
CA ILE A 46 -16.60 -29.22 -12.23
C ILE A 46 -17.21 -28.75 -10.90
N GLU A 47 -16.57 -29.08 -9.79
CA GLU A 47 -16.98 -28.73 -8.44
C GLU A 47 -16.72 -27.26 -8.08
N SER A 48 -15.86 -26.56 -8.84
CA SER A 48 -15.57 -25.13 -8.65
C SER A 48 -16.41 -24.20 -9.53
N CYS A 49 -17.26 -24.76 -10.40
CA CYS A 49 -18.14 -23.98 -11.25
C CYS A 49 -19.37 -23.48 -10.47
N VAL A 50 -19.54 -22.16 -10.42
CA VAL A 50 -20.67 -21.48 -9.78
C VAL A 50 -21.37 -20.60 -10.81
N HIS A 51 -22.69 -20.76 -10.89
CA HIS A 51 -23.54 -19.81 -11.60
C HIS A 51 -24.07 -18.76 -10.62
N LEU A 52 -23.84 -17.50 -10.96
CA LEU A 52 -24.19 -16.34 -10.15
C LEU A 52 -25.23 -15.52 -10.89
N SER A 53 -26.25 -15.06 -10.17
CA SER A 53 -27.29 -14.19 -10.71
C SER A 53 -27.66 -13.06 -9.75
N SER A 54 -28.08 -11.94 -10.33
CA SER A 54 -28.62 -10.80 -9.61
C SER A 54 -30.01 -10.44 -10.15
N ASN A 55 -30.88 -10.02 -9.22
CA ASN A 55 -32.14 -9.39 -9.56
C ASN A 55 -32.00 -7.87 -9.68
N GLU A 56 -30.86 -7.33 -9.26
CA GLU A 56 -30.55 -5.90 -9.35
C GLU A 56 -29.91 -5.60 -10.70
N VAL A 57 -30.45 -4.59 -11.37
CA VAL A 57 -29.96 -4.11 -12.66
C VAL A 57 -28.89 -3.06 -12.35
N ASP A 58 -27.76 -3.13 -13.07
CA ASP A 58 -26.61 -2.19 -13.02
C ASP A 58 -25.53 -2.36 -11.93
N GLU A 59 -25.61 -3.33 -11.02
CA GLU A 59 -24.49 -3.59 -10.09
C GLU A 59 -23.61 -4.76 -10.55
N PRO A 60 -22.33 -4.53 -10.90
CA PRO A 60 -21.42 -5.60 -11.30
C PRO A 60 -21.11 -6.54 -10.13
N PHE A 61 -20.97 -7.82 -10.44
CA PHE A 61 -20.61 -8.82 -9.44
C PHE A 61 -19.29 -8.46 -8.75
N SER A 62 -19.33 -8.40 -7.43
CA SER A 62 -18.15 -8.25 -6.58
C SER A 62 -18.09 -9.34 -5.51
N ILE A 63 -16.87 -9.73 -5.16
CA ILE A 63 -16.58 -10.65 -4.07
C ILE A 63 -15.55 -10.04 -3.14
N ILE A 64 -15.86 -10.02 -1.85
CA ILE A 64 -14.96 -9.59 -0.79
C ILE A 64 -14.41 -10.83 -0.11
N VAL A 65 -13.08 -10.90 0.01
CA VAL A 65 -12.38 -12.00 0.66
C VAL A 65 -11.54 -11.42 1.79
N LYS A 66 -11.87 -11.83 3.02
CA LYS A 66 -11.24 -11.34 4.23
C LYS A 66 -10.63 -12.50 5.01
N LEU A 67 -9.34 -12.40 5.31
CA LEU A 67 -8.64 -13.29 6.22
C LEU A 67 -8.82 -12.79 7.66
N GLU A 68 -9.10 -13.69 8.59
CA GLU A 68 -9.15 -13.35 10.01
C GLU A 68 -7.79 -12.85 10.53
N LYS A 69 -7.80 -11.98 11.53
CA LYS A 69 -6.57 -11.42 12.14
C LYS A 69 -5.67 -12.47 12.80
N SER A 70 -6.20 -13.65 13.08
CA SER A 70 -5.49 -14.82 13.59
C SER A 70 -4.71 -15.56 12.50
N ALA A 71 -5.00 -15.30 11.22
CA ALA A 71 -4.32 -15.91 10.10
C ALA A 71 -2.86 -15.43 10.04
N THR A 72 -1.95 -16.38 9.88
CA THR A 72 -0.51 -16.10 9.65
C THR A 72 -0.21 -15.83 8.18
N TYR A 73 -1.24 -15.63 7.35
CA TYR A 73 -1.12 -15.49 5.90
C TYR A 73 -1.73 -14.18 5.45
N LEU A 74 -1.18 -13.62 4.38
CA LEU A 74 -1.71 -12.47 3.65
C LEU A 74 -1.92 -12.86 2.19
N ILE A 75 -2.91 -12.25 1.57
CA ILE A 75 -3.20 -12.43 0.15
C ILE A 75 -2.14 -11.67 -0.65
N SER A 76 -1.46 -12.35 -1.56
CA SER A 76 -0.40 -11.81 -2.42
C SER A 76 -0.77 -11.78 -3.90
N GLY A 77 -1.92 -12.34 -4.27
CA GLY A 77 -2.37 -12.37 -5.66
C GLY A 77 -3.61 -13.21 -5.86
N PHE A 78 -4.09 -13.25 -7.09
CA PHE A 78 -5.21 -14.10 -7.49
C PHE A 78 -5.03 -14.67 -8.90
N SER A 79 -5.75 -15.74 -9.18
CA SER A 79 -5.95 -16.32 -10.50
C SER A 79 -7.40 -16.75 -10.63
N VAL A 80 -8.03 -16.45 -11.76
CA VAL A 80 -9.47 -16.64 -11.92
C VAL A 80 -9.83 -16.96 -13.36
N VAL A 81 -10.84 -17.81 -13.52
CA VAL A 81 -11.46 -18.13 -14.80
C VAL A 81 -12.95 -17.83 -14.70
N SER A 82 -13.44 -16.93 -15.55
CA SER A 82 -14.82 -16.43 -15.50
C SER A 82 -15.28 -15.88 -16.86
N GLU A 83 -16.55 -15.48 -16.96
CA GLU A 83 -17.06 -14.76 -18.13
C GLU A 83 -16.69 -13.26 -18.17
N ALA A 84 -16.06 -12.73 -17.11
CA ALA A 84 -15.73 -11.32 -17.03
C ALA A 84 -14.45 -10.99 -17.81
N ARG A 85 -14.52 -9.97 -18.67
CA ARG A 85 -13.37 -9.47 -19.43
C ARG A 85 -12.44 -8.57 -18.63
N ILE A 86 -12.98 -7.93 -17.59
CA ILE A 86 -12.25 -6.96 -16.78
C ILE A 86 -12.47 -7.31 -15.32
N ILE A 87 -11.36 -7.34 -14.57
CA ILE A 87 -11.39 -7.52 -13.11
C ILE A 87 -10.71 -6.33 -12.47
N GLU A 88 -11.46 -5.63 -11.62
CA GLU A 88 -10.95 -4.52 -10.80
C GLU A 88 -10.68 -5.05 -9.39
N CYS A 89 -9.51 -4.75 -8.84
CA CYS A 89 -9.10 -5.18 -7.50
C CYS A 89 -8.98 -3.98 -6.56
N PHE A 90 -9.51 -4.11 -5.35
CA PHE A 90 -9.45 -3.11 -4.28
C PHE A 90 -8.90 -3.74 -2.99
N GLY A 91 -8.18 -2.96 -2.20
CA GLY A 91 -7.60 -3.38 -0.92
C GLY A 91 -8.53 -3.17 0.28
N GLU A 92 -7.98 -3.35 1.49
CA GLU A 92 -8.72 -3.33 2.76
C GLU A 92 -9.38 -1.97 3.07
N LEU A 93 -8.78 -0.86 2.63
CA LEU A 93 -9.32 0.49 2.85
C LEU A 93 -10.21 0.95 1.67
N GLY A 94 -10.53 0.05 0.75
CA GLY A 94 -11.22 0.36 -0.50
C GLY A 94 -10.33 1.09 -1.51
N GLU A 95 -9.02 1.13 -1.29
CA GLU A 95 -8.07 1.67 -2.23
C GLU A 95 -8.02 0.82 -3.50
N TYR A 96 -7.96 1.47 -4.65
CA TYR A 96 -7.83 0.79 -5.92
C TYR A 96 -6.41 0.22 -6.07
N CYS A 97 -6.29 -1.09 -6.29
CA CYS A 97 -5.02 -1.78 -6.48
C CYS A 97 -4.64 -1.87 -7.96
N CYS A 98 -5.50 -2.49 -8.77
CA CYS A 98 -5.24 -2.71 -10.19
C CYS A 98 -6.50 -3.04 -10.99
N THR A 99 -6.38 -2.99 -12.31
CA THR A 99 -7.33 -3.58 -13.26
C THR A 99 -6.61 -4.60 -14.14
N VAL A 100 -7.17 -5.79 -14.23
CA VAL A 100 -6.69 -6.87 -15.10
C VAL A 100 -7.66 -7.03 -16.26
N HIS A 101 -7.11 -7.00 -17.48
CA HIS A 101 -7.84 -7.38 -18.68
C HIS A 101 -7.62 -8.88 -18.88
N ALA A 102 -8.70 -9.64 -18.88
CA ALA A 102 -8.63 -11.08 -18.93
C ALA A 102 -8.35 -11.57 -20.36
N ASP A 103 -7.50 -12.60 -20.47
CA ASP A 103 -7.17 -13.24 -21.72
C ASP A 103 -8.30 -14.17 -22.14
N TYR A 104 -8.75 -14.03 -23.39
CA TYR A 104 -9.75 -14.93 -23.96
C TYR A 104 -9.18 -16.35 -24.05
N MET A 105 -9.95 -17.31 -23.59
CA MET A 105 -9.58 -18.72 -23.60
C MET A 105 -10.35 -19.50 -24.67
N ASP A 106 -11.66 -19.57 -24.53
CA ASP A 106 -12.53 -20.41 -25.34
C ASP A 106 -13.99 -19.93 -25.27
N ASP A 107 -14.83 -20.48 -26.14
CA ASP A 107 -16.28 -20.33 -26.10
C ASP A 107 -16.90 -21.65 -25.61
N PHE A 108 -17.47 -21.64 -24.40
CA PHE A 108 -18.14 -22.80 -23.81
C PHE A 108 -19.64 -22.55 -23.69
N GLU A 109 -20.47 -23.41 -24.29
CA GLU A 109 -21.94 -23.29 -24.31
C GLU A 109 -22.46 -21.91 -24.76
N GLY A 110 -21.73 -21.23 -25.65
CA GLY A 110 -22.08 -19.90 -26.15
C GLY A 110 -21.73 -18.75 -25.20
N CYS A 111 -20.92 -19.03 -24.18
CA CYS A 111 -20.33 -18.05 -23.27
C CYS A 111 -18.82 -17.98 -23.49
N ALA A 112 -18.30 -16.76 -23.60
CA ALA A 112 -16.87 -16.53 -23.74
C ALA A 112 -16.20 -16.66 -22.38
N VAL A 113 -15.19 -17.50 -22.29
CA VAL A 113 -14.44 -17.80 -21.08
C VAL A 113 -13.12 -17.04 -21.12
N TYR A 114 -12.79 -16.38 -20.00
CA TYR A 114 -11.57 -15.60 -19.86
C TYR A 114 -10.78 -16.03 -18.63
N SER A 115 -9.46 -15.90 -18.71
CA SER A 115 -8.53 -16.09 -17.59
C SER A 115 -7.86 -14.79 -17.22
N ALA A 116 -7.73 -14.53 -15.92
CA ALA A 116 -7.00 -13.38 -15.40
C ALA A 116 -6.18 -13.79 -14.18
N SER A 117 -5.01 -13.20 -14.04
CA SER A 117 -4.19 -13.31 -12.83
C SER A 117 -3.46 -12.01 -12.56
N SER A 118 -3.17 -11.76 -11.29
CA SER A 118 -2.35 -10.61 -10.88
C SER A 118 -1.68 -10.89 -9.56
N GLU A 119 -0.44 -10.41 -9.44
CA GLU A 119 0.20 -10.20 -8.16
C GLU A 119 -0.38 -8.93 -7.51
N LEU A 120 -0.47 -8.92 -6.19
CA LEU A 120 -1.04 -7.85 -5.39
C LEU A 120 -0.11 -7.51 -4.22
N PRO A 121 -0.16 -6.27 -3.71
CA PRO A 121 0.40 -5.97 -2.39
C PRO A 121 -0.20 -6.90 -1.34
N LEU A 122 0.61 -7.29 -0.35
CA LEU A 122 0.16 -8.17 0.74
C LEU A 122 -0.99 -7.52 1.50
N SER A 123 -2.16 -8.18 1.49
CA SER A 123 -3.37 -7.67 2.15
C SER A 123 -4.09 -8.74 2.97
N SER A 124 -4.76 -8.32 4.04
CA SER A 124 -5.65 -9.17 4.83
C SER A 124 -7.06 -9.26 4.23
N GLU A 125 -7.42 -8.30 3.39
CA GLU A 125 -8.72 -8.18 2.76
C GLU A 125 -8.57 -7.65 1.34
N ILE A 126 -9.27 -8.25 0.39
CA ILE A 126 -9.36 -7.75 -0.98
C ILE A 126 -10.78 -7.87 -1.51
N THR A 127 -11.11 -6.97 -2.43
CA THR A 127 -12.36 -7.01 -3.18
C THR A 127 -12.05 -7.17 -4.66
N LEU A 128 -12.60 -8.20 -5.29
CA LEU A 128 -12.56 -8.36 -6.74
C LEU A 128 -13.93 -8.01 -7.32
N LYS A 129 -13.93 -7.13 -8.32
CA LYS A 129 -15.12 -6.69 -9.04
C LYS A 129 -15.03 -7.07 -10.50
N PHE A 130 -16.02 -7.81 -10.97
CA PHE A 130 -16.09 -8.43 -12.28
C PHE A 130 -16.94 -7.57 -13.21
N ALA A 131 -16.34 -7.13 -14.31
CA ALA A 131 -16.93 -6.18 -15.24
C ALA A 131 -16.84 -6.65 -16.69
N LYS A 132 -17.59 -5.97 -17.56
CA LYS A 132 -17.62 -6.22 -19.02
C LYS A 132 -17.97 -7.67 -19.38
N MET A 133 -19.02 -8.18 -18.77
CA MET A 133 -19.60 -9.48 -19.06
C MET A 133 -20.58 -9.38 -20.25
N LYS A 134 -20.90 -10.53 -20.86
CA LYS A 134 -21.93 -10.61 -21.92
C LYS A 134 -23.33 -10.34 -21.37
N HIS A 135 -23.58 -10.79 -20.15
CA HIS A 135 -24.84 -10.60 -19.44
C HIS A 135 -24.61 -9.68 -18.25
N GLU A 136 -25.53 -8.74 -18.02
CA GLU A 136 -25.36 -7.72 -16.96
C GLU A 136 -25.67 -8.26 -15.57
N ASN A 137 -26.49 -9.31 -15.47
CA ASN A 137 -27.06 -9.79 -14.22
C ASN A 137 -26.85 -11.28 -13.97
N LYS A 138 -26.00 -11.95 -14.77
CA LYS A 138 -25.61 -13.34 -14.55
C LYS A 138 -24.22 -13.60 -15.10
N MET A 139 -23.50 -14.52 -14.48
CA MET A 139 -22.18 -14.96 -14.96
C MET A 139 -21.83 -16.35 -14.43
N TRP A 140 -20.93 -17.00 -15.14
CA TRP A 140 -20.21 -18.16 -14.63
C TRP A 140 -18.86 -17.77 -14.03
N LEU A 141 -18.60 -18.29 -12.84
CA LEU A 141 -17.30 -18.35 -12.22
C LEU A 141 -16.84 -19.81 -12.26
N TYR A 142 -15.81 -20.11 -13.05
CA TYR A 142 -15.34 -21.49 -13.25
C TYR A 142 -14.30 -21.91 -12.22
N GLY A 143 -13.54 -20.95 -11.70
CA GLY A 143 -12.56 -21.18 -10.65
C GLY A 143 -11.94 -19.88 -10.19
N LEU A 144 -11.68 -19.77 -8.89
CA LEU A 144 -11.01 -18.63 -8.28
C LEU A 144 -10.00 -19.15 -7.26
N MET A 145 -8.74 -18.73 -7.38
CA MET A 145 -7.70 -19.08 -6.44
C MET A 145 -6.96 -17.84 -5.98
N PHE A 146 -6.74 -17.75 -4.68
CA PHE A 146 -5.87 -16.74 -4.08
C PHE A 146 -4.49 -17.32 -3.80
N SER A 147 -3.48 -16.59 -4.24
CA SER A 147 -2.12 -16.82 -3.78
C SER A 147 -1.96 -16.14 -2.43
N VAL A 148 -1.43 -16.88 -1.45
CA VAL A 148 -1.18 -16.38 -0.11
C VAL A 148 0.28 -16.56 0.26
N GLU A 149 0.83 -15.60 0.99
CA GLU A 149 2.16 -15.67 1.55
C GLU A 149 2.05 -15.66 3.06
N GLN A 150 2.86 -16.49 3.72
CA GLN A 150 2.92 -16.43 5.17
C GLN A 150 3.47 -15.06 5.55
N ALA A 151 2.70 -14.33 6.36
CA ALA A 151 3.18 -13.16 7.08
C ALA A 151 4.33 -13.64 7.95
N THR A 152 5.54 -13.53 7.42
CA THR A 152 6.73 -13.64 8.24
C THR A 152 6.57 -12.53 9.27
N ALA A 153 6.35 -12.90 10.54
CA ALA A 153 6.68 -11.99 11.64
C ALA A 153 8.03 -11.41 11.25
N PRO A 154 8.18 -10.07 11.17
CA PRO A 154 9.38 -9.49 10.61
C PRO A 154 10.52 -10.19 11.32
N GLN A 155 11.25 -11.04 10.59
CA GLN A 155 12.48 -11.53 11.14
C GLN A 155 13.20 -10.24 11.40
N MET A 156 13.47 -9.95 12.67
CA MET A 156 14.39 -8.92 13.06
C MET A 156 15.74 -9.35 12.51
N SER A 157 15.91 -9.31 11.18
CA SER A 157 17.19 -9.02 10.63
C SER A 157 17.48 -7.65 11.20
N VAL A 158 18.50 -7.63 12.06
CA VAL A 158 19.19 -6.39 12.38
C VAL A 158 19.57 -5.85 11.01
N ALA A 159 18.74 -4.99 10.43
CA ALA A 159 19.12 -4.18 9.28
C ALA A 159 20.21 -3.27 9.81
N GLY A 160 21.41 -3.83 9.91
CA GLY A 160 22.59 -3.14 10.35
C GLY A 160 22.77 -1.99 9.40
N ILE A 161 22.84 -0.78 9.95
CA ILE A 161 23.24 0.39 9.17
C ILE A 161 24.55 0.01 8.50
N ASN A 162 24.60 0.03 7.17
CA ASN A 162 25.81 -0.26 6.41
C ASN A 162 26.79 0.90 6.61
N LEU A 163 27.48 0.86 7.76
CA LEU A 163 28.41 1.88 8.21
C LEU A 163 29.60 2.01 7.26
N LEU A 164 29.91 0.99 6.46
CA LEU A 164 30.93 1.08 5.41
C LEU A 164 30.49 2.06 4.31
N ASN A 165 29.27 1.91 3.80
CA ASN A 165 28.73 2.82 2.78
C ASN A 165 28.56 4.25 3.32
N VAL A 166 28.04 4.39 4.54
CA VAL A 166 27.89 5.70 5.20
C VAL A 166 29.25 6.38 5.39
N ASN A 167 30.28 5.64 5.81
CA ASN A 167 31.64 6.19 5.92
C ASN A 167 32.22 6.62 4.57
N GLN A 168 31.93 5.88 3.50
CA GLN A 168 32.38 6.20 2.16
C GLN A 168 31.73 7.50 1.66
N ILE A 169 30.40 7.60 1.75
CA ILE A 169 29.65 8.81 1.39
C ILE A 169 30.11 10.03 2.19
N LEU A 170 30.37 9.86 3.50
CA LEU A 170 30.86 10.95 4.33
C LEU A 170 32.28 11.40 3.92
N LYS A 171 33.17 10.46 3.54
CA LYS A 171 34.50 10.78 3.02
C LYS A 171 34.41 11.51 1.66
N ASP A 172 33.55 11.02 0.78
CA ASP A 172 33.36 11.57 -0.57
C ASP A 172 32.70 12.96 -0.53
N SER A 173 31.94 13.26 0.53
CA SER A 173 31.28 14.56 0.70
C SER A 173 32.24 15.73 0.94
N SER A 174 33.53 15.48 1.24
CA SER A 174 34.57 16.49 1.50
C SER A 174 34.22 17.58 2.54
N ARG A 175 33.15 17.37 3.32
CA ARG A 175 32.70 18.29 4.38
C ARG A 175 33.12 17.73 5.74
N PRO A 176 33.74 18.52 6.61
CA PRO A 176 34.01 18.10 7.97
C PRO A 176 32.67 17.84 8.68
N LEU A 177 32.55 16.70 9.35
CA LEU A 177 31.40 16.40 10.19
C LEU A 177 31.36 17.41 11.34
N SER A 178 30.17 17.90 11.66
CA SER A 178 30.00 18.66 12.90
C SER A 178 30.23 17.73 14.10
N GLU A 179 30.66 18.30 15.23
CA GLU A 179 30.87 17.56 16.48
C GLU A 179 29.62 16.74 16.89
N LYS A 180 28.42 17.29 16.63
CA LYS A 180 27.14 16.61 16.85
C LYS A 180 26.94 15.42 15.92
N ALA A 181 27.30 15.57 14.64
CA ALA A 181 27.21 14.49 13.66
C ALA A 181 28.24 13.38 13.94
N GLU A 182 29.45 13.72 14.39
CA GLU A 182 30.44 12.73 14.83
C GLU A 182 29.97 11.97 16.07
N SER A 183 29.38 12.67 17.04
CA SER A 183 28.83 12.08 18.26
C SER A 183 27.68 11.12 17.94
N CYS A 184 26.78 11.52 17.03
CA CYS A 184 25.69 10.67 16.54
C CYS A 184 26.21 9.44 15.78
N LYS A 185 27.22 9.62 14.92
CA LYS A 185 27.88 8.53 14.19
C LYS A 185 28.53 7.51 15.15
N LYS A 186 29.25 7.98 16.17
CA LYS A 186 29.85 7.12 17.22
C LYS A 186 28.76 6.38 18.00
N PHE A 187 27.68 7.05 18.36
CA PHE A 187 26.53 6.44 19.02
C PHE A 187 25.92 5.30 18.19
N LEU A 188 25.63 5.54 16.90
CA LEU A 188 25.08 4.52 15.99
C LEU A 188 26.04 3.34 15.76
N GLN A 189 27.35 3.60 15.69
CA GLN A 189 28.37 2.55 15.62
C GLN A 189 28.37 1.67 16.87
N GLN A 190 28.26 2.27 18.05
CA GLN A 190 28.26 1.56 19.31
C GLN A 190 26.98 0.72 19.50
N CYS A 191 25.82 1.26 19.12
CA CYS A 191 24.54 0.53 19.07
C CYS A 191 24.59 -0.68 18.13
N SER A 192 25.33 -0.60 17.02
CA SER A 192 25.49 -1.70 16.07
C SER A 192 26.52 -2.75 16.51
N SER A 193 27.41 -2.42 17.46
CA SER A 193 28.53 -3.29 17.87
C SER A 193 28.27 -4.04 19.19
N THR A 194 27.23 -3.69 19.96
CA THR A 194 26.95 -4.31 21.25
C THR A 194 26.06 -5.54 21.12
N SER A 195 26.66 -6.72 20.97
CA SER A 195 25.97 -8.00 21.20
C SER A 195 26.04 -8.48 22.66
N SER A 196 26.67 -7.72 23.57
CA SER A 196 26.71 -8.10 24.99
C SER A 196 27.06 -6.91 25.89
N SER A 197 26.22 -6.72 26.93
CA SER A 197 26.48 -5.99 28.18
C SER A 197 26.48 -4.46 28.22
N VAL A 198 25.43 -3.76 27.76
CA VAL A 198 24.89 -2.55 28.43
C VAL A 198 23.39 -2.46 28.13
N LYS A 199 22.56 -2.10 29.12
CA LYS A 199 21.12 -1.79 28.93
C LYS A 199 20.95 -0.45 28.19
N VAL A 200 21.33 -0.41 26.92
CA VAL A 200 20.95 0.67 26.01
C VAL A 200 19.57 0.34 25.45
N PRO A 201 18.62 1.30 25.36
CA PRO A 201 17.36 1.07 24.67
C PRO A 201 17.62 0.60 23.25
N ASP A 202 16.88 -0.42 22.82
CA ASP A 202 16.99 -1.03 21.50
C ASP A 202 17.10 0.05 20.40
N PRO A 203 18.15 0.02 19.55
CA PRO A 203 18.31 0.97 18.45
C PRO A 203 17.08 1.08 17.55
N GLN A 204 16.25 0.03 17.48
CA GLN A 204 14.98 0.05 16.75
C GLN A 204 13.91 0.94 17.41
N ILE A 205 13.90 1.02 18.75
CA ILE A 205 12.98 1.92 19.48
C ILE A 205 13.36 3.38 19.18
N LEU A 206 14.66 3.67 19.04
CA LEU A 206 15.14 5.01 18.68
C LEU A 206 14.84 5.34 17.21
N MET A 207 15.03 4.37 16.30
CA MET A 207 14.71 4.54 14.88
C MET A 207 13.21 4.78 14.67
N LYS A 208 12.35 3.97 15.29
CA LYS A 208 10.88 4.14 15.23
C LYS A 208 10.38 5.41 15.91
N MET A 209 11.13 5.94 16.88
CA MET A 209 10.83 7.23 17.52
C MET A 209 11.18 8.41 16.60
N LEU A 210 12.19 8.26 15.74
CA LEU A 210 12.57 9.23 14.71
C LEU A 210 11.68 9.17 13.46
N GLU A 211 11.19 7.98 13.11
CA GLU A 211 10.30 7.72 11.97
C GLU A 211 8.86 8.21 12.20
N GLY A 212 8.51 8.66 13.41
CA GLY A 212 7.23 9.31 13.69
C GLY A 212 6.00 8.38 13.71
N GLU A 213 6.17 7.09 13.45
CA GLU A 213 5.09 6.08 13.41
C GLU A 213 4.40 5.85 14.77
N TYR A 214 4.97 6.35 15.87
CA TYR A 214 4.45 6.16 17.23
C TYR A 214 3.52 7.26 17.77
N ARG A 215 2.96 8.14 16.92
CA ARG A 215 2.00 9.16 17.40
C ARG A 215 0.57 8.66 17.58
N LYS A 216 0.16 7.51 17.02
CA LYS A 216 -1.26 7.08 17.03
C LYS A 216 -1.68 6.17 18.19
N SER A 217 -0.76 5.72 19.05
CA SER A 217 -1.10 4.84 20.17
C SER A 217 -0.39 5.25 21.47
N PHE A 218 -0.79 6.38 22.07
CA PHE A 218 -0.24 6.81 23.36
C PHE A 218 -1.30 7.47 24.26
N GLY A 219 -2.12 6.65 24.92
CA GLY A 219 -2.94 7.06 26.06
C GLY A 219 -2.25 6.84 27.41
N GLU A 220 -1.45 5.79 27.57
CA GLU A 220 -1.01 5.33 28.90
C GLU A 220 0.51 5.25 29.13
N THR A 221 1.35 5.32 28.08
CA THR A 221 2.81 5.13 28.21
C THR A 221 3.63 6.43 28.32
N SER A 222 3.01 7.59 28.49
CA SER A 222 3.70 8.89 28.63
C SER A 222 4.62 8.98 29.86
N ARG A 223 4.38 8.16 30.90
CA ARG A 223 5.18 8.15 32.14
C ARG A 223 6.53 7.43 32.02
N ASN A 224 6.77 6.67 30.94
CA ASN A 224 8.01 5.92 30.75
C ASN A 224 9.03 6.60 29.83
N LEU A 225 8.60 7.56 29.00
CA LEU A 225 9.50 8.34 28.13
C LEU A 225 10.42 9.26 28.95
N SER A 226 9.89 9.90 30.00
CA SER A 226 10.69 10.72 30.91
C SER A 226 11.79 9.93 31.61
N LYS A 227 11.56 8.64 31.92
CA LYS A 227 12.56 7.71 32.49
C LYS A 227 13.59 7.23 31.47
N CYS A 228 13.20 7.01 30.22
CA CYS A 228 14.13 6.61 29.16
C CYS A 228 15.07 7.77 28.78
N ILE A 229 14.55 8.99 28.69
CA ILE A 229 15.33 10.20 28.36
C ILE A 229 16.25 10.61 29.51
N SER A 230 15.83 10.44 30.77
CA SER A 230 16.68 10.74 31.94
C SER A 230 17.89 9.81 32.10
N ASN A 231 17.84 8.60 31.53
CA ASN A 231 19.00 7.70 31.45
C ASN A 231 19.97 8.04 30.30
N ILE A 232 19.54 8.84 29.32
CA ILE A 232 20.36 9.26 28.16
C ILE A 232 21.07 10.61 28.43
N LEU A 233 20.48 11.46 29.27
CA LEU A 233 21.00 12.79 29.60
C LEU A 233 22.43 12.82 30.18
N PRO A 234 22.89 11.88 31.03
CA PRO A 234 24.28 11.86 31.51
C PRO A 234 25.31 11.65 30.39
N PHE A 235 24.93 11.01 29.29
CA PHE A 235 25.82 10.73 28.15
C PHE A 235 25.96 11.91 27.18
N LEU A 236 24.96 12.80 27.10
CA LEU A 236 25.00 14.01 26.27
C LEU A 236 25.61 15.23 26.99
N ALA A 237 25.76 15.16 28.32
CA ALA A 237 26.14 16.29 29.17
C ALA A 237 27.63 16.33 29.55
N ASN A 238 28.49 15.46 29.00
CA ASN A 238 29.93 15.56 29.22
C ASN A 238 30.50 16.80 28.53
N LYS A 239 30.49 17.93 29.23
CA LYS A 239 31.36 19.08 28.96
C LYS A 239 32.79 18.72 29.37
N PRO A 240 33.81 18.87 28.50
CA PRO A 240 35.16 19.09 28.97
C PRO A 240 35.30 20.55 29.43
N SER A 241 35.79 20.73 30.65
CA SER A 241 36.16 22.03 31.22
C SER A 241 37.56 22.46 30.77
N GLU A 242 37.69 23.75 30.39
CA GLU A 242 38.90 24.63 30.44
C GLU A 242 40.12 24.24 29.56
N LYS A 243 40.81 25.13 28.82
CA LYS A 243 41.05 26.59 28.88
C LYS A 243 41.57 27.11 27.50
N PRO A 244 41.70 28.45 27.30
CA PRO A 244 42.01 29.08 26.01
C PRO A 244 43.51 29.19 25.77
N ASP A 245 43.94 29.08 24.51
CA ASP A 245 45.21 29.63 24.05
C ASP A 245 45.19 29.94 22.54
N ASP A 246 46.03 30.92 22.23
CA ASP A 246 46.08 31.88 21.13
C ASP A 246 46.51 31.35 19.75
N SER A 247 46.09 32.10 18.71
CA SER A 247 46.75 32.28 17.38
C SER A 247 46.75 31.07 16.40
N CYS A 248 46.75 31.12 15.06
CA CYS A 248 47.06 32.06 13.97
C CYS A 248 46.20 31.66 12.74
N ALA A 249 45.55 32.58 12.01
CA ALA A 249 45.98 33.20 10.73
C ALA A 249 45.99 32.31 9.46
N GLY A 250 45.41 32.85 8.36
CA GLY A 250 45.61 32.43 6.96
C GLY A 250 44.34 31.91 6.26
N GLU A 251 43.59 32.72 5.49
CA GLU A 251 43.69 32.92 4.02
C GLU A 251 43.34 31.66 3.19
N ASN A 252 42.67 31.63 2.04
CA ASN A 252 41.96 32.56 1.14
C ASN A 252 41.37 31.67 0.01
N ASN A 253 40.24 32.06 -0.59
CA ASN A 253 39.82 31.87 -2.02
C ASN A 253 39.76 30.43 -2.63
N GLN A 254 38.87 30.01 -3.54
CA GLN A 254 37.78 30.58 -4.34
C GLN A 254 37.00 29.38 -4.98
N PRO A 255 35.84 29.62 -5.64
CA PRO A 255 34.95 28.58 -6.19
C PRO A 255 35.19 28.31 -7.69
N SER A 256 34.83 27.12 -8.19
CA SER A 256 34.67 26.82 -9.62
C SER A 256 33.41 25.97 -9.79
N GLU A 257 32.32 26.51 -10.34
CA GLU A 257 31.98 26.70 -11.76
C GLU A 257 31.63 25.41 -12.52
N VAL A 258 30.31 25.30 -12.69
CA VAL A 258 29.48 24.61 -13.67
C VAL A 258 30.16 24.30 -15.02
N VAL A 259 30.04 23.04 -15.48
CA VAL A 259 29.97 22.75 -16.93
C VAL A 259 28.85 21.74 -17.20
N GLN A 260 27.95 22.19 -18.07
CA GLN A 260 26.79 21.54 -18.64
C GLN A 260 27.20 21.01 -20.03
N VAL A 261 26.89 19.76 -20.37
CA VAL A 261 26.91 19.28 -21.77
C VAL A 261 25.67 18.43 -22.05
N ASN A 262 24.87 18.93 -22.99
CA ASN A 262 23.72 18.29 -23.60
C ASN A 262 24.13 17.28 -24.69
N SER A 263 23.32 16.23 -24.85
CA SER A 263 22.82 15.59 -26.09
C SER A 263 22.46 14.15 -25.69
N GLU A 264 21.23 13.66 -25.82
CA GLU A 264 20.58 13.30 -27.08
C GLU A 264 19.05 13.30 -26.89
N LYS A 265 18.32 13.87 -27.86
CA LYS A 265 16.86 13.97 -27.86
C LYS A 265 16.36 13.57 -29.26
N CYS A 266 15.94 12.33 -29.41
CA CYS A 266 15.15 11.84 -30.56
C CYS A 266 14.66 10.43 -30.16
N GLU A 267 13.61 10.28 -29.33
CA GLU A 267 12.27 9.83 -29.77
C GLU A 267 11.19 10.14 -28.71
N GLN A 268 11.52 10.92 -27.67
CA GLN A 268 10.71 11.11 -26.46
C GLN A 268 9.60 12.19 -26.54
N PHE A 269 9.40 12.83 -27.69
CA PHE A 269 8.49 13.98 -27.80
C PHE A 269 7.01 13.61 -27.95
N SER A 270 6.65 12.43 -28.48
CA SER A 270 5.24 12.07 -28.68
C SER A 270 4.54 11.59 -27.40
N SER A 271 5.26 10.87 -26.53
CA SER A 271 4.69 10.37 -25.27
C SER A 271 4.52 11.47 -24.23
N ARG A 272 5.45 12.43 -24.16
CA ARG A 272 5.30 13.59 -23.27
C ARG A 272 4.12 14.47 -23.66
N GLN A 273 3.96 14.80 -24.94
CA GLN A 273 2.82 15.60 -25.40
C GLN A 273 1.47 14.91 -25.13
N TYR A 274 1.41 13.59 -25.28
CA TYR A 274 0.21 12.83 -24.96
C TYR A 274 -0.09 12.82 -23.44
N ILE A 275 0.94 12.68 -22.60
CA ILE A 275 0.78 12.74 -21.14
C ILE A 275 0.33 14.13 -20.70
N ASP A 276 0.96 15.18 -21.22
CA ASP A 276 0.63 16.57 -20.90
C ASP A 276 -0.81 16.91 -21.31
N GLN A 277 -1.25 16.47 -22.50
CA GLN A 277 -2.63 16.64 -22.96
C GLN A 277 -3.64 15.89 -22.06
N ARG A 278 -3.32 14.67 -21.63
CA ARG A 278 -4.18 13.91 -20.70
C ARG A 278 -4.25 14.56 -19.33
N PHE A 279 -3.18 15.18 -18.88
CA PHE A 279 -3.15 15.92 -17.62
C PHE A 279 -4.04 17.15 -17.69
N GLU A 280 -3.96 17.91 -18.79
CA GLU A 280 -4.79 19.10 -19.01
C GLU A 280 -6.28 18.74 -19.12
N GLU A 281 -6.63 17.64 -19.79
CA GLU A 281 -8.00 17.11 -19.83
C GLU A 281 -8.53 16.72 -18.43
N LEU A 282 -7.68 16.12 -17.59
CA LEU A 282 -8.06 15.72 -16.24
C LEU A 282 -8.21 16.93 -15.31
N GLU A 283 -7.31 17.91 -15.40
CA GLU A 283 -7.39 19.15 -14.62
C GLU A 283 -8.65 19.94 -14.97
N GLN A 284 -9.00 20.05 -16.25
CA GLN A 284 -10.23 20.70 -16.68
C GLN A 284 -11.47 19.97 -16.14
N LYS A 285 -11.51 18.64 -16.28
CA LYS A 285 -12.64 17.83 -15.78
C LYS A 285 -12.79 17.88 -14.26
N LEU A 286 -11.68 17.98 -13.52
CA LEU A 286 -11.69 18.14 -12.08
C LEU A 286 -12.25 19.52 -11.70
N THR A 287 -11.81 20.57 -12.39
CA THR A 287 -12.24 21.94 -12.17
C THR A 287 -13.73 22.09 -12.44
N ASP A 288 -14.23 21.54 -13.55
CA ASP A 288 -15.65 21.56 -13.90
C ASP A 288 -16.52 20.85 -12.85
N LYS A 289 -16.06 19.70 -12.32
CA LYS A 289 -16.76 18.99 -11.24
C LYS A 289 -16.75 19.76 -9.92
N ILE A 290 -15.66 20.44 -9.59
CA ILE A 290 -15.58 21.27 -8.39
C ILE A 290 -16.56 22.44 -8.51
N ASP A 291 -16.61 23.11 -9.66
CA ASP A 291 -17.53 24.22 -9.90
C ASP A 291 -19.00 23.78 -9.86
N GLU A 292 -19.32 22.61 -10.42
CA GLU A 292 -20.66 22.02 -10.34
C GLU A 292 -21.05 21.75 -8.89
N LYS A 293 -20.17 21.13 -8.10
CA LYS A 293 -20.41 20.88 -6.67
C LYS A 293 -20.53 22.16 -5.86
N PHE A 294 -19.76 23.20 -6.21
CA PHE A 294 -19.83 24.49 -5.53
C PHE A 294 -21.19 25.17 -5.79
N LYS A 295 -21.69 25.13 -7.03
CA LYS A 295 -23.02 25.63 -7.38
C LYS A 295 -24.14 24.85 -6.68
N GLU A 296 -24.06 23.52 -6.62
CA GLU A 296 -25.02 22.71 -5.88
C GLU A 296 -25.06 23.07 -4.39
N LEU A 297 -23.88 23.27 -3.78
CA LEU A 297 -23.75 23.68 -2.39
C LEU A 297 -24.34 25.07 -2.15
N GLU A 298 -24.08 26.03 -3.04
CA GLU A 298 -24.63 27.38 -2.97
C GLU A 298 -26.16 27.37 -3.04
N ILE A 299 -26.75 26.63 -3.99
CA ILE A 299 -28.19 26.46 -4.10
C ILE A 299 -28.77 25.86 -2.82
N THR A 300 -28.14 24.80 -2.30
CA THR A 300 -28.60 24.13 -1.08
C THR A 300 -28.53 25.04 0.14
N GLN A 301 -27.47 25.86 0.26
CA GLN A 301 -27.36 26.82 1.36
C GLN A 301 -28.41 27.93 1.25
N ASN A 302 -28.63 28.48 0.05
CA ASN A 302 -29.64 29.50 -0.18
C ASN A 302 -31.05 28.97 0.15
N GLN A 303 -31.37 27.74 -0.25
CA GLN A 303 -32.65 27.10 0.12
C GLN A 303 -32.82 26.95 1.65
N LYS A 304 -31.75 26.60 2.37
CA LYS A 304 -31.77 26.52 3.83
C LYS A 304 -31.98 27.90 4.46
N LEU A 305 -31.31 28.93 3.94
CA LEU A 305 -31.48 30.31 4.38
C LEU A 305 -32.91 30.80 4.14
N ASP A 306 -33.48 30.57 2.96
CA ASP A 306 -34.87 30.92 2.65
C ASP A 306 -35.87 30.22 3.58
N THR A 307 -35.58 28.98 3.96
CA THR A 307 -36.40 28.24 4.93
C THR A 307 -36.35 28.88 6.31
N ILE A 308 -35.15 29.31 6.75
CA ILE A 308 -34.98 30.02 8.03
C ILE A 308 -35.69 31.37 7.99
N ILE A 309 -35.55 32.14 6.91
CA ILE A 309 -36.23 33.43 6.74
C ILE A 309 -37.75 33.25 6.83
N LYS A 310 -38.33 32.28 6.12
CA LYS A 310 -39.77 31.97 6.20
C LYS A 310 -40.24 31.61 7.61
N LEU A 311 -39.39 30.94 8.40
CA LEU A 311 -39.71 30.60 9.79
C LEU A 311 -39.64 31.82 10.72
N LEU A 312 -38.76 32.78 10.42
CA LEU A 312 -38.62 34.02 11.18
C LEU A 312 -39.71 35.04 10.84
N GLU A 313 -40.15 35.13 9.59
CA GLU A 313 -41.26 36.00 9.15
C GLU A 313 -42.63 35.55 9.68
N ARG A 314 -42.76 34.30 10.13
CA ARG A 314 -43.99 33.72 10.68
C ARG A 314 -44.16 33.97 12.18
N ARG A 315 -43.26 34.74 12.79
CA ARG A 315 -43.21 35.07 14.22
C ARG A 315 -43.55 36.54 14.42
#